data_AF-A0A6G1D9W7-F1
#
_entry.id   AF-A0A6G1D9W7-F1
#
_cell.length_a   1.000
_cell.length_b   1.000
_cell.length_c   1.000
_cell.angle_alpha   90.00
_cell.angle_beta   90.00
_cell.angle_gamma   90.00
#
_symmetry.space_group_name_H-M   'P 1'
#
loop_
_entity.id
_entity.type
_entity.pdbx_description
1 polymer ?
#
loop_
_entity_poly.entity_id
_entity_poly.type
_entity_poly.pdbx_seq_one_letter_code
_entity_poly.pdbx_strand_id
1 'polypeptide(L)' 'MNILNKEAVDKVHAEREIPDVQPGCIVQMRLQVPENKRRESTLKGIVIGRRNTGINTTFRLRRLVAGVGVESVFPL' A
#
# COMPACT_ATOMS: atom_id res chain seq x y z
N MET A 1 -9.50 -9.24 -20.75
CA MET A 1 -9.22 -8.11 -19.83
C MET A 1 -7.82 -8.16 -19.17
N ASN A 2 -6.88 -8.97 -19.66
CA ASN A 2 -5.56 -9.12 -19.00
C ASN A 2 -4.50 -8.15 -19.55
N ILE A 3 -4.64 -7.73 -20.82
CA ILE A 3 -3.70 -6.84 -21.51
C ILE A 3 -3.70 -5.45 -20.85
N LEU A 4 -4.89 -4.84 -20.69
CA LEU A 4 -5.02 -3.53 -20.04
C LEU A 4 -4.51 -3.52 -18.59
N ASN A 5 -4.72 -4.61 -17.85
CA ASN A 5 -4.19 -4.73 -16.49
C ASN A 5 -2.66 -4.77 -16.48
N LYS A 6 -2.06 -5.53 -17.40
CA LYS A 6 -0.60 -5.60 -17.52
C LYS A 6 -0.02 -4.25 -17.91
N GLU A 7 -0.57 -3.61 -18.92
CA GLU A 7 -0.12 -2.28 -19.37
C GLU A 7 -0.20 -1.23 -18.25
N ALA A 8 -1.27 -1.25 -17.44
CA ALA A 8 -1.40 -0.34 -16.30
C ALA A 8 -0.35 -0.60 -15.22
N VAL A 9 -0.09 -1.88 -14.90
CA VAL A 9 0.93 -2.27 -13.92
C VAL A 9 2.34 -1.87 -14.40
N ASP A 10 2.66 -2.15 -15.67
CA ASP A 10 3.96 -1.80 -16.26
C ASP A 10 4.21 -0.29 -16.23
N LYS A 11 3.19 0.54 -16.48
CA LYS A 11 3.29 2.01 -16.36
C LYS A 11 3.62 2.45 -14.93
N VAL A 12 2.96 1.89 -13.92
CA VAL A 12 3.23 2.27 -12.52
C VAL A 12 4.64 1.86 -12.09
N HIS A 13 5.10 0.66 -12.49
CA HIS A 13 6.46 0.21 -12.20
C HIS A 13 7.54 1.05 -12.89
N ALA A 14 7.23 1.71 -14.02
CA ALA A 14 8.14 2.64 -14.66
C ALA A 14 8.26 3.98 -13.90
N GLU A 15 7.21 4.41 -13.20
CA GLU A 15 7.20 5.66 -12.43
C GLU A 15 7.83 5.52 -11.04
N ARG A 16 7.68 4.36 -10.40
CA ARG A 16 8.18 4.13 -9.03
C ARG A 16 8.57 2.67 -8.81
N GLU A 17 9.63 2.49 -8.04
CA GLU A 17 9.98 1.18 -7.52
C GLU A 17 9.04 0.80 -6.38
N ILE A 18 8.41 -0.38 -6.48
CA ILE A 18 7.51 -0.92 -5.48
C ILE A 18 8.22 -2.11 -4.81
N PRO A 19 8.47 -2.07 -3.50
CA PRO A 19 9.12 -3.18 -2.81
C PRO A 19 8.19 -4.40 -2.75
N ASP A 20 8.77 -5.58 -2.57
CA ASP A 20 7.96 -6.79 -2.43
C ASP A 20 7.27 -6.86 -1.05
N VAL A 21 6.03 -6.40 -1.00
CA VAL A 21 5.22 -6.37 0.21
C VAL A 21 4.59 -7.75 0.44
N GLN A 22 5.09 -8.50 1.41
CA GLN A 22 4.56 -9.83 1.75
C GLN A 22 3.87 -9.83 3.13
N PRO A 23 2.89 -10.71 3.36
CA PRO A 23 2.36 -10.95 4.70
C PRO A 23 3.48 -11.32 5.69
N GLY A 24 3.44 -10.72 6.89
CA GLY A 24 4.48 -10.87 7.91
C GLY A 24 5.55 -9.78 7.88
N CYS A 25 5.69 -9.02 6.78
CA CYS A 25 6.64 -7.91 6.71
C CYS A 25 6.16 -6.70 7.53
N ILE A 26 7.10 -5.98 8.15
CA ILE A 26 6.84 -4.66 8.73
C ILE A 26 7.17 -3.61 7.67
N VAL A 27 6.17 -2.83 7.29
CA VAL A 27 6.29 -1.78 6.27
C VAL A 27 6.18 -0.41 6.91
N GLN A 28 6.98 0.53 6.43
CA GLN A 28 6.83 1.96 6.68
C GLN A 28 6.56 2.66 5.35
N MET A 29 5.50 3.45 5.28
CA MET A 29 5.10 4.19 4.09
C MET A 29 4.76 5.64 4.43
N ARG A 30 4.84 6.51 3.42
CA ARG A 30 4.37 7.90 3.48
C ARG A 30 3.13 8.05 2.61
N LEU A 31 2.08 8.62 3.19
CA LEU A 31 0.82 8.88 2.52
C LEU A 31 0.63 10.39 2.39
N GLN A 32 0.52 10.86 1.15
CA GLN A 32 0.09 12.21 0.85
C GLN A 32 -1.44 12.24 0.86
N VAL A 33 -2.02 13.04 1.76
CA VAL A 33 -3.47 13.17 1.90
C VAL A 33 -3.91 14.44 1.16
N PRO A 34 -4.86 14.37 0.20
CA PRO A 34 -5.25 15.52 -0.63
C PRO A 34 -5.66 16.76 0.17
N GLU A 35 -6.37 16.56 1.29
CA GLU A 35 -6.82 17.62 2.20
C GLU A 35 -5.67 18.25 2.98
N ASN A 36 -4.56 17.53 3.14
CA ASN A 36 -3.41 17.96 3.92
C ASN A 36 -2.15 18.08 3.05
N LYS A 37 -2.13 19.10 2.19
CA LYS A 37 -1.01 19.35 1.27
C LYS A 37 0.30 19.78 1.94
N ARG A 38 0.28 20.08 3.25
CA ARG A 38 1.46 20.59 3.97
C ARG A 38 2.31 19.49 4.61
N ARG A 39 1.78 18.28 4.78
CA ARG A 39 2.52 17.17 5.41
C ARG A 39 2.16 15.82 4.81
N GLU A 40 3.15 14.96 4.70
CA GLU A 40 2.95 13.54 4.45
C GLU A 40 2.75 12.80 5.77
N SER A 41 1.75 11.91 5.81
CA SER A 41 1.48 11.07 6.97
C SER A 41 2.35 9.83 6.88
N THR A 42 3.20 9.58 7.88
CA THR A 42 3.97 8.34 7.94
C THR A 42 3.19 7.27 8.69
N LEU A 43 3.04 6.09 8.08
CA LEU A 43 2.43 4.91 8.69
C LEU A 43 3.45 3.79 8.77
N LYS A 44 3.46 3.09 9.90
CA LYS A 44 4.26 1.88 10.11
C LYS A 44 3.38 0.80 10.73
N GLY A 45 3.50 -0.43 10.24
CA GLY A 45 2.72 -1.55 10.73
C GLY A 45 3.14 -2.87 10.10
N ILE A 46 2.53 -3.95 10.56
CA ILE A 46 2.72 -5.29 10.00
C ILE A 46 1.69 -5.54 8.90
N VAL A 47 2.13 -6.17 7.82
CA VAL A 47 1.25 -6.61 6.73
C VAL A 47 0.64 -7.94 7.14
N ILE A 48 -0.69 -8.01 7.21
CA ILE A 48 -1.41 -9.22 7.62
C ILE A 48 -2.05 -9.96 6.45
N GLY A 49 -2.07 -9.36 5.26
CA GLY A 49 -2.56 -10.01 4.05
C GLY A 49 -2.31 -9.16 2.82
N ARG A 50 -2.23 -9.82 1.66
CA ARG A 50 -2.09 -9.21 0.33
C ARG A 50 -3.04 -9.93 -0.64
N ARG A 51 -3.75 -9.16 -1.45
CA ARG A 51 -4.62 -9.66 -2.52
C ARG A 51 -4.03 -9.24 -3.86
N ASN A 52 -3.57 -10.22 -4.64
CA ASN A 52 -2.93 -10.00 -5.94
C ASN A 52 -3.98 -9.96 -7.05
N THR A 53 -4.30 -8.75 -7.51
CA THR A 53 -5.37 -8.50 -8.50
C THR A 53 -4.93 -7.43 -9.53
N GLY A 54 -3.76 -7.64 -10.14
CA GLY A 54 -3.23 -6.72 -11.16
C GLY A 54 -2.98 -5.33 -10.59
N ILE A 55 -3.48 -4.29 -11.27
CA ILE A 55 -3.38 -2.89 -10.83
C ILE A 55 -4.13 -2.62 -9.51
N ASN A 56 -5.16 -3.42 -9.21
CA ASN A 56 -5.92 -3.31 -7.97
C ASN A 56 -5.34 -4.22 -6.87
N THR A 57 -4.05 -4.56 -6.94
CA THR A 57 -3.40 -5.31 -5.88
C THR A 57 -3.45 -4.50 -4.59
N THR A 58 -3.87 -5.12 -3.50
CA THR A 58 -4.04 -4.44 -2.21
C THR A 58 -3.36 -5.21 -1.10
N PHE A 59 -2.97 -4.52 -0.04
CA PHE A 59 -2.46 -5.14 1.17
C PHE A 59 -3.11 -4.54 2.40
N ARG A 60 -3.21 -5.33 3.47
CA ARG A 60 -3.79 -4.92 4.75
C ARG A 60 -2.67 -4.70 5.77
N LEU A 61 -2.60 -3.50 6.30
CA LEU A 61 -1.66 -3.07 7.32
C LEU A 61 -2.36 -3.04 8.69
N ARG A 62 -1.75 -3.65 9.70
CA ARG A 62 -2.19 -3.60 11.10
C ARG A 62 -1.17 -2.82 11.93
N ARG A 63 -1.65 -1.87 12.73
CA ARG A 63 -0.85 -1.07 13.67
C ARG A 63 -1.61 -0.77 14.95
N LEU A 64 -0.89 -0.45 16.01
CA LEU A 64 -1.46 0.13 17.23
C LEU A 64 -1.43 1.65 17.12
N VAL A 65 -2.55 2.30 17.42
CA VAL A 65 -2.68 3.76 17.47
C VAL A 65 -3.31 4.12 18.80
N ALA A 66 -2.56 4.80 19.67
CA ALA A 66 -3.04 5.21 20.99
C ALA A 66 -3.70 4.06 21.79
N GLY A 67 -3.12 2.85 21.73
CA GLY A 67 -3.64 1.66 22.41
C GLY A 67 -4.75 0.91 21.67
N VAL A 68 -5.26 1.43 20.56
CA VAL A 68 -6.31 0.79 19.75
C VAL A 68 -5.70 0.10 18.53
N GLY A 69 -6.10 -1.14 18.27
CA GLY A 69 -5.73 -1.85 17.05
C GLY A 69 -6.45 -1.27 15.83
N VAL A 70 -5.69 -0.76 14.87
CA VAL A 70 -6.21 -0.20 13.62
C VAL A 70 -5.72 -1.05 12.45
N GLU A 71 -6.66 -1.47 11.62
CA GLU A 71 -6.37 -2.14 10.36
C GLU A 71 -6.78 -1.24 9.19
N SER A 72 -5.95 -1.17 8.16
CA SER A 72 -6.20 -0.34 6.98
C SER A 72 -5.80 -1.10 5.73
N VAL A 73 -6.55 -0.92 4.64
CA VAL A 73 -6.29 -1.56 3.35
C VAL A 73 -5.79 -0.50 2.38
N PHE A 74 -4.67 -0.77 1.72
CA PHE A 74 -4.06 0.14 0.76
C PHE A 74 -3.90 -0.55 -0.60
N PRO A 75 -4.13 0.16 -1.72
CA PRO A 75 -3.63 -0.28 -3.01
C PRO A 75 -2.09 -0.23 -3.00
N LEU A 76 -1.48 -1.19 -3.70
CA LEU A 76 -0.04 -1.27 -3.86
C LEU A 76 0.45 -0.32 -4.96
#